data_AF-A0A7J8E3I6-F1
#
_entry.id   AF-A0A7J8E3I6-F1
#
_cell.length_a   1.000
_cell.length_b   1.000
_cell.length_c   1.000
_cell.angle_alpha   90.00
_cell.angle_beta   90.00
_cell.angle_gamma   90.00
#
_symmetry.space_group_name_H-M   'P 1'
#
loop_
_entity.id
_entity.type
_entity.pdbx_description
1 polymer ?
#
loop_
_entity_poly.entity_id
_entity_poly.type
_entity_poly.pdbx_seq_one_letter_code
_entity_poly.pdbx_strand_id
1 'polypeptide(L)'
;MADGELNVDSLITRLLEGLLCDLLWSDPDKDVQGWGENDRGVSFTFGADVVSKFLNRHDLDLICRAHQVVEDGYEFFAKRQLVTLFSAPNYCGEFDNAGGMMSVDETLMCSFQILKPSEKKAKYQYGGLNSGRPVTPPRTANPPKKR
;
A
#
# COMPACT_ATOMS: atom_id res chain seq x y z
N MET A 1 24.82 31.21 21.86
CA MET A 1 24.73 29.89 21.22
C MET A 1 23.64 29.16 21.95
N ALA A 2 22.48 29.00 21.32
CA ALA A 2 21.37 28.26 21.90
C ALA A 2 21.47 26.84 21.36
N ASP A 3 21.64 25.91 22.27
CA ASP A 3 21.78 24.48 21.97
C ASP A 3 20.38 23.98 21.57
N GLY A 4 20.11 24.00 20.26
CA GLY A 4 18.86 23.55 19.67
C GLY A 4 18.81 22.03 19.68
N GLU A 5 18.43 21.45 20.81
CA GLU A 5 18.11 20.03 20.91
C GLU A 5 16.93 19.75 19.98
N LEU A 6 17.20 19.05 18.86
CA LEU A 6 16.17 18.68 17.90
C LEU A 6 15.22 17.69 18.58
N ASN A 7 14.03 18.16 18.97
CA ASN A 7 12.99 17.27 19.49
C ASN A 7 12.59 16.28 18.38
N VAL A 8 12.67 14.98 18.69
CA VAL A 8 12.23 13.89 17.82
C VAL A 8 10.81 14.08 17.31
N ASP A 9 9.91 14.63 18.13
CA ASP A 9 8.52 14.91 17.72
C ASP A 9 8.48 15.99 16.63
N SER A 10 9.31 17.03 16.74
CA SER A 10 9.39 18.10 15.72
C SER A 10 10.02 17.62 14.42
N LEU A 11 10.97 16.69 14.48
CA LEU A 11 11.54 16.04 13.31
C LEU A 11 10.53 15.13 12.61
N ILE A 12 9.75 14.37 13.37
CA ILE A 12 8.68 13.52 12.85
C ILE A 12 7.60 14.38 12.19
N THR A 13 7.12 15.44 12.84
CA THR A 13 6.12 16.36 12.24
C THR A 13 6.64 16.97 10.93
N ARG A 14 7.91 17.37 10.87
CA ARG A 14 8.51 17.90 9.64
C ARG A 14 8.60 16.89 8.50
N LEU A 15 8.69 15.58 8.80
CA LEU A 15 8.68 14.53 7.78
C LEU A 15 7.26 14.22 7.29
N LEU A 16 6.24 14.54 8.08
CA LEU A 16 4.82 14.34 7.78
C LEU A 16 4.17 15.54 7.06
N GLU A 17 4.94 16.57 6.74
CA GLU A 17 4.45 17.77 6.06
C GLU A 17 5.28 18.08 4.79
N GLY A 18 4.62 18.66 3.80
CA GLY A 18 5.25 19.14 2.57
C GLY A 18 5.26 18.12 1.43
N LEU A 19 5.89 18.51 0.32
CA LEU A 19 5.74 17.87 -0.99
C LEU A 19 5.99 16.35 -0.98
N LEU A 20 7.02 15.87 -0.28
CA LEU A 20 7.32 14.44 -0.25
C LEU A 20 6.22 13.64 0.47
N CYS A 21 5.68 14.20 1.56
CA CYS A 21 4.54 13.60 2.24
C CYS A 21 3.33 13.56 1.31
N ASP A 22 3.04 14.68 0.64
CA ASP A 22 1.88 14.78 -0.25
C ASP A 22 1.94 13.83 -1.45
N LEU A 23 3.12 13.62 -2.03
CA LEU A 23 3.32 12.66 -3.10
C LEU A 23 3.05 11.20 -2.67
N LEU A 24 3.27 10.88 -1.39
CA LEU A 24 3.14 9.53 -0.85
C LEU A 24 1.76 9.25 -0.23
N TRP A 25 1.10 10.27 0.32
CA TRP A 25 -0.06 10.10 1.20
C TRP A 25 -1.35 10.77 0.72
N SER A 26 -1.31 11.61 -0.33
CA SER A 26 -2.54 12.21 -0.86
C SER A 26 -3.42 11.19 -1.59
N ASP A 27 -4.72 11.48 -1.65
CA ASP A 27 -5.72 10.64 -2.32
C ASP A 27 -6.68 11.44 -3.22
N PRO A 28 -7.09 10.91 -4.38
CA PRO A 28 -8.20 11.47 -5.13
C PRO A 28 -9.52 11.28 -4.38
N ASP A 29 -10.37 12.30 -4.42
CA ASP A 29 -11.74 12.26 -3.87
C ASP A 29 -12.74 12.85 -4.88
N LYS A 30 -13.84 12.12 -5.13
CA LYS A 30 -14.89 12.50 -6.08
C LYS A 30 -15.85 13.55 -5.52
N ASP A 31 -15.93 13.64 -4.20
CA ASP A 31 -16.87 14.52 -3.50
C ASP A 31 -16.21 15.87 -3.13
N VAL A 32 -14.91 16.03 -3.42
CA VAL A 32 -14.12 17.24 -3.19
C VAL A 32 -13.93 18.04 -4.49
N GLN A 33 -14.07 19.36 -4.39
CA GLN A 33 -13.60 20.31 -5.39
C GLN A 33 -12.38 21.07 -4.84
N GLY A 34 -11.26 21.04 -5.56
CA GLY A 34 -9.99 21.56 -5.06
C GLY A 34 -9.30 20.57 -4.11
N TRP A 35 -8.92 21.06 -2.92
CA TRP A 35 -8.23 20.26 -1.89
C TRP A 35 -9.13 20.09 -0.66
N GLY A 36 -9.06 18.92 -0.03
CA GLY A 36 -9.81 18.58 1.17
C GLY A 36 -8.93 17.96 2.25
N GLU A 37 -9.49 17.79 3.45
CA GLU A 37 -8.86 17.01 4.51
C GLU A 37 -8.82 15.53 4.13
N ASN A 38 -7.80 14.81 4.61
CA ASN A 38 -7.67 13.38 4.38
C ASN A 38 -7.98 12.60 5.66
N ASP A 39 -8.94 11.68 5.59
CA ASP A 39 -9.36 10.81 6.69
C ASP A 39 -8.23 9.91 7.23
N ARG A 40 -7.11 9.79 6.50
CA ARG A 40 -5.88 9.15 6.98
C ARG A 40 -5.17 9.93 8.09
N GLY A 41 -5.52 11.20 8.29
CA GLY A 41 -4.86 12.10 9.24
C GLY A 41 -3.49 12.59 8.77
N VAL A 42 -3.16 12.42 7.49
CA VAL A 42 -1.91 12.87 6.87
C VAL A 42 -2.17 13.31 5.42
N SER A 43 -1.48 14.36 4.99
CA SER A 43 -1.67 15.00 3.68
C SER A 43 -3.13 15.42 3.41
N PHE A 44 -3.53 15.49 2.13
CA PHE A 44 -4.78 16.05 1.64
C PHE A 44 -5.47 15.12 0.66
N THR A 45 -6.78 15.30 0.52
CA THR A 45 -7.53 14.79 -0.63
C THR A 45 -7.54 15.83 -1.75
N PHE A 46 -7.71 15.38 -3.00
CA PHE A 46 -7.80 16.29 -4.15
C PHE A 46 -8.88 15.88 -5.16
N GLY A 47 -9.56 16.89 -5.69
CA GLY A 47 -10.64 16.74 -6.64
C GLY A 47 -10.19 16.55 -8.09
N ALA A 48 -11.14 16.20 -8.96
CA ALA A 48 -10.89 16.03 -10.40
C ALA A 48 -10.37 17.31 -11.07
N ASP A 49 -10.74 18.50 -10.58
CA ASP A 49 -10.26 19.76 -11.12
C ASP A 49 -8.76 20.00 -10.83
N VAL A 50 -8.25 19.50 -9.70
CA VAL A 50 -6.82 19.55 -9.38
C VAL A 50 -6.03 18.66 -10.34
N VAL A 51 -6.52 17.45 -10.61
CA VAL A 51 -5.94 16.53 -11.59
C VAL A 51 -5.85 17.20 -12.97
N SER A 52 -6.96 17.73 -13.48
CA SER A 52 -6.97 18.36 -14.80
C SER A 52 -6.03 19.59 -14.86
N LYS A 53 -6.01 20.43 -13.81
CA LYS A 53 -5.11 21.59 -13.75
C LYS A 53 -3.63 21.18 -13.73
N PHE A 54 -3.28 20.12 -12.98
CA PHE A 54 -1.92 19.62 -12.89
C PHE A 54 -1.44 19.09 -14.25
N LEU A 55 -2.23 18.21 -14.87
CA LEU A 55 -1.91 17.62 -16.16
C LEU A 55 -1.77 18.68 -17.26
N ASN A 56 -2.71 19.62 -17.35
CA ASN A 56 -2.65 20.72 -18.33
C ASN A 56 -1.43 21.63 -18.13
N ARG A 57 -1.03 21.87 -16.87
CA ARG A 57 0.15 22.71 -16.57
C ARG A 57 1.44 22.05 -17.01
N HIS A 58 1.51 20.72 -16.91
CA HIS A 58 2.73 19.95 -17.12
C HIS A 58 2.78 19.24 -18.47
N ASP A 59 1.78 19.43 -19.34
CA ASP A 59 1.65 18.78 -20.65
C ASP A 59 1.71 17.25 -20.54
N LEU A 60 0.89 16.71 -19.64
CA LEU A 60 0.78 15.27 -19.35
C LEU A 60 -0.65 14.78 -19.61
N ASP A 61 -0.80 13.50 -19.96
CA ASP A 61 -2.11 12.90 -20.26
C ASP A 61 -2.74 12.15 -19.07
N LEU A 62 -1.91 11.53 -18.23
CA LEU A 62 -2.36 10.57 -17.22
C LEU A 62 -1.53 10.63 -15.93
N ILE A 63 -2.19 10.65 -14.79
CA ILE A 63 -1.59 10.34 -13.49
C ILE A 63 -1.79 8.84 -13.21
N CYS A 64 -0.70 8.10 -13.03
CA CYS A 64 -0.75 6.71 -12.56
C CYS A 64 -0.27 6.66 -11.10
N ARG A 65 -1.11 6.11 -10.21
CA ARG A 65 -0.82 6.06 -8.77
C ARG A 65 -1.33 4.77 -8.12
N ALA A 66 -1.02 4.55 -6.84
CA ALA A 66 -1.41 3.35 -6.09
C ALA A 66 -2.11 3.69 -4.76
N HIS A 67 -1.64 3.16 -3.62
CA HIS A 67 -2.02 3.52 -2.24
C HIS A 67 -3.45 3.15 -1.78
N GLN A 68 -4.49 3.37 -2.58
CA GLN A 68 -5.86 2.95 -2.26
C GLN A 68 -6.14 1.54 -2.79
N VAL A 69 -6.73 0.70 -1.94
CA VAL A 69 -7.30 -0.59 -2.35
C VAL A 69 -8.51 -0.29 -3.23
N VAL A 70 -8.58 -0.90 -4.42
CA VAL A 70 -9.69 -0.76 -5.38
C VAL A 70 -10.17 -2.15 -5.80
N GLU A 71 -11.48 -2.30 -6.00
CA GLU A 71 -12.17 -3.60 -6.15
C GLU A 71 -11.56 -4.45 -7.28
N ASP A 72 -11.41 -3.90 -8.48
CA ASP A 72 -10.90 -4.62 -9.65
C ASP A 72 -9.36 -4.57 -9.77
N GLY A 73 -8.65 -4.05 -8.76
CA GLY A 73 -7.21 -3.84 -8.80
C GLY A 73 -6.75 -2.66 -9.67
N TYR A 74 -7.68 -2.00 -10.37
CA TYR A 74 -7.49 -0.67 -10.93
C TYR A 74 -8.80 0.13 -10.91
N GLU A 75 -8.70 1.46 -10.86
CA GLU A 75 -9.86 2.35 -10.96
C GLU A 75 -9.48 3.64 -11.68
N PHE A 76 -10.34 4.13 -12.58
CA PHE A 76 -10.17 5.42 -13.23
C PHE A 76 -10.91 6.53 -12.48
N PHE A 77 -10.27 7.69 -12.41
CA PHE A 77 -10.79 8.92 -11.84
C PHE A 77 -10.64 10.09 -12.82
N ALA A 78 -11.32 11.21 -12.57
CA ALA A 78 -11.20 12.46 -13.33
C ALA A 78 -11.28 12.26 -14.86
N LYS A 79 -12.36 11.64 -15.35
CA LYS A 79 -12.54 11.33 -16.79
C LYS A 79 -11.38 10.53 -17.40
N ARG A 80 -10.86 9.56 -16.64
CA ARG A 80 -9.73 8.69 -17.00
C ARG A 80 -8.37 9.39 -17.07
N GLN A 81 -8.26 10.61 -16.53
CA GLN A 81 -7.00 11.34 -16.42
C GLN A 81 -6.17 10.90 -15.21
N LEU A 82 -6.74 10.12 -14.29
CA LEU A 82 -6.01 9.46 -13.21
C LEU A 82 -6.41 7.99 -13.16
N VAL A 83 -5.44 7.11 -12.94
CA VAL A 83 -5.65 5.70 -12.66
C VAL A 83 -5.00 5.32 -11.33
N THR A 84 -5.77 4.68 -10.46
CA THR A 84 -5.29 4.01 -9.27
C THR A 84 -5.05 2.54 -9.59
N LEU A 85 -3.90 2.00 -9.22
CA LEU A 85 -3.52 0.59 -9.34
C LEU A 85 -3.28 -0.02 -7.97
N PHE A 86 -3.78 -1.23 -7.76
CA PHE A 86 -3.54 -1.99 -6.55
C PHE A 86 -3.25 -3.45 -6.90
N SER A 87 -2.03 -3.92 -6.63
CA SER A 87 -1.55 -5.21 -7.14
C SER A 87 -1.58 -6.35 -6.11
N ALA A 88 -2.07 -6.12 -4.89
CA ALA A 88 -2.20 -7.14 -3.86
C ALA A 88 -3.66 -7.67 -3.81
N PRO A 89 -3.97 -8.82 -4.45
CA PRO A 89 -5.32 -9.39 -4.40
C PRO A 89 -5.65 -9.89 -2.99
N ASN A 90 -6.92 -9.79 -2.62
CA ASN A 90 -7.43 -10.15 -1.29
C ASN A 90 -6.58 -9.51 -0.18
N TYR A 91 -6.47 -8.19 -0.25
CA TYR A 91 -5.62 -7.41 0.63
C TYR A 91 -5.92 -7.73 2.10
N CYS A 92 -4.86 -7.98 2.89
CA CYS A 92 -4.93 -8.41 4.29
C CYS A 92 -5.82 -9.64 4.59
N GLY A 93 -6.40 -10.31 3.59
CA GLY A 93 -7.44 -11.32 3.81
C GLY A 93 -8.79 -10.77 4.28
N GLU A 94 -8.96 -9.46 4.24
CA GLU A 94 -10.18 -8.76 4.68
C GLU A 94 -10.97 -8.21 3.49
N PHE A 95 -10.29 -7.94 2.38
CA PHE A 95 -10.88 -7.48 1.13
C PHE A 95 -10.99 -8.64 0.14
N ASP A 96 -11.95 -8.58 -0.78
CA ASP A 96 -12.11 -9.50 -1.91
C ASP A 96 -11.59 -8.92 -3.23
N ASN A 97 -10.82 -7.83 -3.15
CA ASN A 97 -10.29 -7.10 -4.30
C ASN A 97 -9.36 -7.96 -5.18
N ALA A 98 -9.36 -7.71 -6.48
CA ALA A 98 -8.35 -8.21 -7.39
C ALA A 98 -7.05 -7.40 -7.30
N GLY A 99 -5.97 -7.97 -7.83
CA GLY A 99 -4.73 -7.26 -8.12
C GLY A 99 -4.72 -6.79 -9.56
N GLY A 100 -4.31 -5.55 -9.83
CA GLY A 100 -4.17 -5.00 -11.17
C GLY A 100 -2.70 -4.74 -11.54
N MET A 101 -2.39 -4.91 -12.83
CA MET A 101 -1.15 -4.46 -13.46
C MET A 101 -1.49 -3.70 -14.74
N MET A 102 -0.86 -2.55 -14.96
CA MET A 102 -0.99 -1.78 -16.19
C MET A 102 0.25 -1.98 -17.06
N SER A 103 0.04 -2.33 -18.34
CA SER A 103 1.07 -2.32 -19.36
C SER A 103 0.85 -1.13 -20.29
N VAL A 104 1.93 -0.39 -20.55
CA VAL A 104 1.96 0.76 -21.44
C VAL A 104 2.87 0.41 -22.61
N ASP A 105 2.34 0.42 -23.83
CA ASP A 105 3.12 0.12 -25.04
C ASP A 105 3.81 1.36 -25.63
N GLU A 106 4.53 1.18 -26.74
CA GLU A 106 5.26 2.25 -27.44
C GLU A 106 4.34 3.37 -27.98
N THR A 107 3.04 3.10 -28.15
CA THR A 107 2.02 4.08 -28.57
C THR A 107 1.33 4.74 -27.37
N LEU A 108 1.83 4.47 -26.15
CA LEU A 108 1.24 4.89 -24.88
C LEU A 108 -0.14 4.29 -24.61
N MET A 109 -0.50 3.20 -25.31
CA MET A 109 -1.76 2.51 -25.05
C MET A 109 -1.67 1.76 -23.72
N CYS A 110 -2.58 2.08 -22.82
CA CYS A 110 -2.67 1.44 -21.51
C CYS A 110 -3.61 0.22 -21.58
N SER A 111 -3.11 -0.95 -21.22
CA SER A 111 -3.87 -2.20 -21.06
C SER A 111 -3.72 -2.76 -19.65
N PHE A 112 -4.70 -3.51 -19.16
CA PHE A 112 -4.75 -3.97 -17.78
C PHE A 112 -4.81 -5.50 -17.70
N GLN A 113 -4.04 -6.08 -16.79
CA GLN A 113 -4.07 -7.50 -16.43
C GLN A 113 -4.56 -7.62 -14.99
N ILE A 114 -5.60 -8.44 -14.79
CA ILE A 114 -6.27 -8.58 -13.50
C ILE A 114 -5.99 -9.96 -12.91
N LEU A 115 -5.46 -9.97 -11.70
CA LEU A 115 -5.15 -11.13 -10.88
C LEU A 115 -6.23 -11.27 -9.81
N LYS A 116 -7.22 -12.14 -10.04
CA LYS A 116 -8.23 -12.45 -9.02
C LYS A 116 -7.59 -13.15 -7.82
N PRO A 117 -8.12 -12.97 -6.60
CA PRO A 117 -7.70 -13.76 -5.45
C PRO A 117 -7.69 -15.25 -5.77
N SER A 118 -6.59 -15.93 -5.44
CA SER A 118 -6.57 -17.38 -5.57
C SER A 118 -7.55 -17.98 -4.58
N GLU A 119 -8.43 -18.88 -5.04
CA GLU A 119 -9.08 -19.81 -4.12
C GLU A 119 -8.00 -20.50 -3.29
N LYS A 120 -8.15 -20.51 -1.96
CA LYS A 120 -7.27 -21.27 -1.07
C LYS A 120 -7.43 -22.76 -1.37
N LYS A 121 -6.86 -23.27 -2.47
CA LYS A 121 -6.41 -24.66 -2.48
C LYS A 121 -5.32 -24.70 -1.44
N ALA A 122 -5.53 -25.49 -0.39
CA ALA A 122 -4.53 -25.78 0.64
C ALA A 122 -3.28 -26.40 -0.01
N LYS A 123 -2.46 -25.57 -0.65
CA LYS A 123 -1.22 -25.91 -1.33
C LYS A 123 -0.04 -25.26 -0.62
N TYR A 124 -0.14 -25.17 0.70
CA TYR A 124 0.93 -25.44 1.64
C TYR A 124 0.27 -26.02 2.89
N GLN A 125 -0.33 -27.22 2.76
CA GLN A 125 -0.25 -28.12 3.90
C GLN A 125 1.25 -28.29 4.12
N TYR A 126 1.77 -27.78 5.23
CA TYR A 126 3.01 -28.31 5.79
C TYR A 126 2.73 -29.77 6.12
N GLY A 127 2.79 -30.61 5.08
CA GLY A 127 2.68 -32.05 5.19
C GLY A 127 3.78 -32.48 6.13
N GLY A 128 3.38 -33.17 7.21
CA GLY A 128 4.29 -33.59 8.25
C GLY A 128 5.52 -34.29 7.67
N LEU A 129 6.68 -33.64 7.80
CA LEU A 129 7.97 -34.29 7.81
C LEU A 129 8.75 -33.73 9.00
N ASN A 130 8.48 -34.29 10.18
CA ASN A 130 9.39 -34.22 11.30
C ASN A 130 9.88 -35.65 11.61
N SER A 131 10.43 -36.32 10.60
CA SER A 131 11.17 -37.58 10.73
C SER A 131 12.67 -37.32 10.53
N GLY A 132 13.26 -36.47 11.38
CA GLY A 132 14.71 -36.24 11.30
C GLY A 132 15.35 -35.14 12.15
N ARG A 133 14.62 -34.39 12.97
CA ARG A 133 15.27 -33.46 13.91
C ARG A 133 15.53 -34.14 15.25
N PRO A 134 16.77 -34.14 15.77
CA PRO A 134 17.06 -34.62 17.12
C PRO A 134 16.24 -33.82 18.13
N VAL A 135 15.43 -34.51 18.93
CA VAL A 135 14.66 -33.91 20.01
C VAL A 135 15.62 -33.53 21.14
N THR A 136 15.57 -32.29 21.60
CA THR A 136 16.34 -31.82 22.75
C THR A 136 15.99 -32.65 23.99
N PRO A 137 16.97 -33.18 24.76
CA PRO A 137 16.68 -34.04 25.89
C PRO A 137 15.84 -33.33 26.97
N PRO A 138 14.85 -34.00 27.60
CA PRO A 138 14.12 -33.42 28.72
C PRO A 138 15.05 -33.21 29.92
N ARG A 139 14.97 -32.02 30.53
CA ARG A 139 15.67 -31.70 31.78
C ARG A 139 15.00 -32.46 32.94
N THR A 140 15.49 -33.65 33.28
CA THR A 140 15.03 -34.38 34.47
C THR A 140 15.57 -33.72 35.74
N ALA A 141 14.67 -33.15 36.53
CA ALA A 141 14.91 -32.75 37.90
C ALA A 141 14.83 -33.97 38.83
N ASN A 142 15.96 -34.35 39.45
CA ASN A 142 16.12 -34.59 40.89
C ASN A 142 17.43 -35.35 41.18
N PRO A 143 18.21 -34.97 42.21
CA PRO A 143 19.46 -35.63 42.56
C PRO A 143 19.21 -36.95 43.35
N PRO A 144 20.10 -37.95 43.26
CA PRO A 144 19.95 -39.21 43.97
C PRO A 144 20.31 -39.07 45.45
N LYS A 145 19.48 -39.68 46.32
CA LYS A 145 19.76 -39.87 47.75
C LYS A 145 20.92 -40.87 47.92
N LYS A 146 21.95 -40.46 48.67
CA LYS A 146 23.04 -41.36 49.11
C LYS A 146 22.51 -42.33 50.18
N ARG A 147 22.86 -43.60 50.04
CA ARG A 147 22.94 -44.57 51.13
C ARG A 147 24.34 -44.48 51.75
#